data_AF-A0A1F8PUR2-F1
#
_entry.id   AF-A0A1F8PUR2-F1
#
_cell.length_a   1.000
_cell.length_b   1.000
_cell.length_c   1.000
_cell.angle_alpha   90.00
_cell.angle_beta   90.00
_cell.angle_gamma   90.00
#
_symmetry.space_group_name_H-M   'P 1'
#
loop_
_entity.id
_entity.type
_entity.pdbx_description
1 polymer ?
#
loop_
_entity_poly.entity_id
_entity_poly.type
_entity_poly.pdbx_seq_one_letter_code
_entity_poly.pdbx_strand_id
1 'polypeptide(L)'
;MQVLSKVRSLLLQGGRFIHSEWQFLNSPRLKARVQPWEVIDLSESDVDPGDYLLDWRQGGQSLRYVHHFSQTELERLAGAAGFEVIESFLSDGKNGRLGLYQVWEFVD
;
A
#
# COMPACT_ATOMS: atom_id res chain seq x y z
N MET A 1 -3.35 -10.52 6.90
CA MET A 1 -2.94 -10.25 8.30
C MET A 1 -1.58 -10.82 8.72
N GLN A 2 -1.03 -11.88 8.12
CA GLN A 2 0.19 -12.55 8.63
C GLN A 2 1.39 -11.62 8.90
N VAL A 3 1.70 -10.69 7.98
CA VAL A 3 2.80 -9.73 8.14
C VAL A 3 2.59 -8.84 9.35
N LEU A 4 1.42 -8.22 9.50
CA LEU A 4 1.10 -7.34 10.62
C LEU A 4 1.10 -8.07 11.96
N SER A 5 0.54 -9.29 12.00
CA SER A 5 0.59 -10.13 13.21
C SER A 5 2.03 -10.49 13.59
N LYS A 6 2.91 -10.73 12.60
CA LYS A 6 4.32 -10.99 12.85
C LYS A 6 5.03 -9.75 13.40
N VAL A 7 4.81 -8.58 12.81
CA VAL A 7 5.34 -7.31 13.32
C VAL A 7 4.90 -7.08 14.77
N ARG A 8 3.61 -7.22 15.05
CA ARG A 8 3.05 -7.09 16.41
C ARG A 8 3.74 -8.03 17.41
N SER A 9 4.00 -9.28 17.02
CA SER A 9 4.67 -10.25 17.90
C SER A 9 6.13 -9.92 18.24
N LEU A 10 6.75 -9.01 17.48
CA LEU A 10 8.16 -8.63 17.63
C LEU A 10 8.34 -7.30 18.38
N LEU A 11 7.25 -6.58 18.65
CA LEU A 11 7.28 -5.29 19.33
C LEU A 11 6.91 -5.45 20.81
N LEU A 12 7.59 -4.68 21.66
CA LEU A 12 7.16 -4.46 23.03
C LEU A 12 5.98 -3.46 23.06
N GLN A 13 5.25 -3.39 24.18
CA GLN A 13 4.23 -2.37 24.40
C GLN A 13 4.77 -0.96 24.14
N GLY A 14 4.01 -0.13 23.44
CA GLY A 14 4.44 1.21 22.99
C GLY A 14 5.48 1.18 21.86
N GLY A 15 5.83 -0.01 21.34
CA GLY A 15 6.67 -0.16 20.17
C GLY A 15 5.98 0.38 18.92
N ARG A 16 6.77 0.98 18.04
CA ARG A 16 6.27 1.64 16.82
C ARG A 16 6.62 0.86 15.56
N PHE A 17 5.63 0.71 14.69
CA PHE A 17 5.80 0.23 13.34
C PHE A 17 5.67 1.41 12.38
N ILE A 18 6.76 1.74 11.69
CA ILE A 18 6.82 2.86 10.75
C ILE A 18 6.96 2.26 9.36
N HIS A 19 6.05 2.62 8.46
CA HIS A 19 6.02 2.08 7.11
C HIS A 19 5.52 3.12 6.12
N SER A 20 5.67 2.83 4.84
CA SER A 20 5.14 3.65 3.77
C SER A 20 4.52 2.81 2.68
N GLU A 21 3.41 3.31 2.16
CA GLU A 21 2.64 2.70 1.09
C GLU A 21 2.71 3.58 -0.17
N TRP A 22 2.90 2.93 -1.31
CA TRP A 22 3.09 3.63 -2.57
C TRP A 22 1.76 4.18 -3.12
N GLN A 23 1.66 5.50 -3.23
CA GLN A 23 0.47 6.22 -3.70
C GLN A 23 0.58 6.54 -5.19
N PHE A 24 0.84 5.53 -6.03
CA PHE A 24 1.15 5.71 -7.46
C PHE A 24 0.05 6.40 -8.27
N LEU A 25 -1.21 6.30 -7.85
CA LEU A 25 -2.34 6.98 -8.49
C LEU A 25 -2.24 8.50 -8.39
N ASN A 26 -1.47 9.05 -7.44
CA ASN A 26 -1.16 10.47 -7.34
C ASN A 26 -0.17 10.97 -8.41
N SER A 27 0.35 10.07 -9.25
CA SER A 27 1.19 10.42 -10.39
C SER A 27 0.45 10.18 -11.70
N PRO A 28 0.10 11.23 -12.47
CA PRO A 28 -0.54 11.07 -13.79
C PRO A 28 0.25 10.15 -14.72
N ARG A 29 1.59 10.23 -14.66
CA ARG A 29 2.51 9.39 -15.44
C ARG A 29 2.39 7.91 -15.11
N LEU A 30 2.24 7.55 -13.83
CA LEU A 30 2.14 6.15 -13.40
C LEU A 30 0.71 5.64 -13.58
N LYS A 31 -0.30 6.48 -13.31
CA LYS A 31 -1.70 6.17 -13.58
C LYS A 31 -1.93 5.82 -15.06
N ALA A 32 -1.29 6.53 -15.98
CA ALA A 32 -1.34 6.23 -17.42
C ALA A 32 -0.70 4.89 -17.82
N ARG A 33 -0.07 4.16 -16.89
CA ARG A 33 0.54 2.85 -17.13
C ARG A 33 -0.31 1.69 -16.61
N VAL A 34 -1.42 1.98 -15.94
CA VAL A 34 -2.37 0.93 -15.53
C VAL A 34 -2.85 0.19 -16.78
N GLN A 35 -2.79 -1.13 -16.73
CA GLN A 35 -3.23 -2.03 -17.79
C GLN A 35 -4.55 -2.70 -17.39
N PRO A 36 -5.38 -3.06 -18.39
CA PRO A 36 -6.52 -3.93 -18.16
C PRO A 36 -6.06 -5.30 -17.65
N TRP A 37 -6.87 -5.97 -16.83
CA TRP A 37 -6.56 -7.30 -16.31
C TRP A 37 -6.60 -8.38 -17.41
N GLU A 38 -7.37 -8.12 -18.46
CA GLU A 38 -7.58 -9.03 -19.59
C GLU A 38 -6.28 -9.32 -20.35
N VAL A 39 -5.24 -8.50 -20.20
CA VAL A 39 -3.92 -8.74 -20.82
C VAL A 39 -3.19 -9.95 -20.22
N ILE A 40 -3.64 -10.45 -19.06
CA ILE A 40 -3.17 -11.68 -18.41
C ILE A 40 -4.31 -12.66 -18.13
N ASP A 41 -5.40 -12.59 -18.92
CA ASP A 41 -6.56 -13.48 -18.82
C ASP A 41 -7.29 -13.41 -17.46
N LEU A 42 -7.22 -12.27 -16.76
CA LEU A 42 -8.00 -11.98 -15.55
C LEU A 42 -9.05 -10.90 -15.82
N SER A 43 -10.03 -10.80 -14.93
CA SER A 43 -11.04 -9.75 -14.88
C SER A 43 -10.97 -8.96 -13.58
N GLU A 44 -11.66 -7.82 -13.51
CA GLU A 44 -11.81 -7.07 -12.25
C GLU A 44 -12.44 -7.90 -11.12
N SER A 45 -13.25 -8.94 -11.45
CA SER A 45 -13.87 -9.80 -10.43
C SER A 45 -12.93 -10.85 -9.84
N ASP A 46 -11.76 -11.06 -10.45
CA ASP A 46 -10.75 -12.01 -9.97
C ASP A 46 -9.77 -11.40 -8.96
N VAL A 47 -9.87 -10.10 -8.71
CA VAL A 47 -8.93 -9.32 -7.88
C VAL A 47 -9.67 -8.44 -6.88
N ASP A 48 -8.94 -7.91 -5.90
CA ASP A 48 -9.54 -7.07 -4.86
C ASP A 48 -9.62 -5.60 -5.29
N PRO A 49 -10.61 -4.82 -4.78
CA PRO A 49 -10.65 -3.38 -4.98
C PRO A 49 -9.34 -2.72 -4.52
N GLY A 50 -8.77 -1.87 -5.37
CA GLY A 50 -7.47 -1.26 -5.11
C GLY A 50 -6.30 -2.01 -5.72
N ASP A 51 -6.53 -3.18 -6.31
CA ASP A 51 -5.53 -3.89 -7.12
C ASP A 51 -5.40 -3.28 -8.52
N TYR A 52 -4.16 -3.17 -8.98
CA TYR A 52 -3.83 -2.69 -10.30
C TYR A 52 -2.73 -3.53 -10.94
N LEU A 53 -2.83 -3.68 -12.26
CA LEU A 53 -1.75 -4.14 -13.10
C LEU A 53 -1.05 -2.92 -13.71
N LEU A 54 0.26 -2.76 -13.49
CA LEU A 54 1.03 -1.64 -14.04
C LEU A 54 2.06 -2.13 -15.04
N ASP A 55 2.15 -1.44 -16.18
CA ASP A 55 3.29 -1.53 -17.10
C ASP A 55 4.56 -0.98 -16.43
N TRP A 56 5.43 -1.90 -16.03
CA TRP A 56 6.70 -1.65 -15.37
C TRP A 56 7.85 -1.78 -16.36
N ARG A 57 8.27 -0.65 -16.92
CA ARG A 57 9.26 -0.58 -18.02
C ARG A 57 10.73 -0.74 -17.59
N GLN A 58 11.02 -1.46 -16.52
CA GLN A 58 12.40 -1.70 -16.11
C GLN A 58 12.90 -3.02 -16.71
N GLY A 59 13.79 -2.94 -17.71
CA GLY A 59 14.36 -4.12 -18.36
C GLY A 59 13.53 -4.74 -19.49
N GLY A 60 12.47 -4.07 -19.96
CA GLY A 60 11.60 -4.54 -21.05
C GLY A 60 10.14 -4.19 -20.80
N GLN A 61 9.23 -4.86 -21.53
CA GLN A 61 7.80 -4.87 -21.20
C GLN A 61 7.58 -5.90 -20.10
N SER A 62 7.23 -5.43 -18.90
CA SER A 62 6.84 -6.30 -17.79
C SER A 62 5.63 -5.72 -17.09
N LEU A 63 4.81 -6.60 -16.51
CA LEU A 63 3.63 -6.23 -15.77
C LEU A 63 3.89 -6.45 -14.28
N ARG A 64 3.44 -5.52 -13.45
CA ARG A 64 3.54 -5.60 -11.99
C ARG A 64 2.16 -5.48 -11.39
N TYR A 65 1.78 -6.46 -10.58
CA TYR A 65 0.65 -6.34 -9.66
C TYR A 65 1.02 -5.37 -8.53
N VAL A 66 0.13 -4.44 -8.22
CA VAL A 66 0.29 -3.47 -7.16
C VAL A 66 -1.05 -3.21 -6.50
N HIS A 67 -1.10 -3.28 -5.18
CA HIS A 67 -2.26 -2.84 -4.40
C HIS A 67 -2.08 -1.38 -3.96
N HIS A 68 -3.11 -0.56 -4.11
CA HIS A 68 -3.17 0.81 -3.64
C HIS A 68 -3.95 0.90 -2.34
N PHE A 69 -3.23 1.02 -1.23
CA PHE A 69 -3.86 1.19 0.08
C PHE A 69 -4.50 2.57 0.25
N SER A 70 -5.75 2.56 0.74
CA SER A 70 -6.42 3.78 1.25
C SER A 70 -6.10 4.00 2.73
N GLN A 71 -6.21 5.24 3.22
CA GLN A 71 -6.04 5.54 4.65
C GLN A 71 -7.03 4.76 5.52
N THR A 72 -8.31 4.72 5.11
CA THR A 72 -9.36 3.99 5.84
C THR A 72 -9.10 2.48 5.90
N GLU A 73 -8.52 1.90 4.84
CA GLU A 73 -8.11 0.51 4.86
C GLU A 73 -6.94 0.28 5.82
N LEU A 74 -5.93 1.14 5.79
CA LEU A 74 -4.79 1.09 6.69
C LEU A 74 -5.21 1.24 8.16
N GLU A 75 -6.13 2.15 8.47
CA GLU A 75 -6.71 2.30 9.82
C GLU A 75 -7.42 1.02 10.28
N ARG A 76 -8.20 0.37 9.40
CA ARG A 76 -8.84 -0.92 9.72
C ARG A 76 -7.82 -2.02 9.95
N LEU A 77 -6.77 -2.08 9.13
CA LEU A 77 -5.69 -3.06 9.27
C LEU A 77 -4.90 -2.85 10.55
N ALA A 78 -4.63 -1.59 10.93
CA ALA A 78 -3.98 -1.24 12.19
C ALA A 78 -4.81 -1.75 13.37
N GLY A 79 -6.09 -1.36 13.44
CA GLY A 79 -6.98 -1.79 14.53
C GLY A 79 -7.12 -3.31 14.62
N ALA A 80 -7.27 -3.99 13.47
CA ALA A 80 -7.34 -5.45 13.42
C ALA A 80 -6.04 -6.16 13.85
N ALA A 81 -4.90 -5.47 13.80
CA ALA A 81 -3.61 -5.97 14.24
C ALA A 81 -3.21 -5.51 15.66
N GLY A 82 -4.07 -4.75 16.35
CA GLY A 82 -3.79 -4.22 17.69
C GLY A 82 -2.93 -2.96 17.70
N PHE A 83 -2.97 -2.17 16.63
CA PHE A 83 -2.26 -0.91 16.54
C PHE A 83 -3.23 0.29 16.49
N GLU A 84 -2.74 1.44 16.95
CA GLU A 84 -3.32 2.74 16.67
C GLU A 84 -2.44 3.50 15.67
N VAL A 85 -3.06 4.19 14.70
CA VAL A 85 -2.34 5.08 13.78
C VAL A 85 -2.15 6.43 14.46
N ILE A 86 -0.92 6.74 14.87
CA ILE A 86 -0.62 7.99 15.60
C ILE A 86 -0.15 9.13 14.69
N GLU A 87 0.35 8.81 13.50
CA GLU A 87 0.75 9.81 12.52
C GLU A 87 0.51 9.31 11.10
N SER A 88 0.14 10.22 10.19
CA SER A 88 -0.01 9.97 8.76
C SER A 88 0.39 11.20 7.96
N PHE A 89 1.28 11.03 6.99
CA PHE A 89 1.69 12.13 6.11
C PHE A 89 2.06 11.64 4.72
N LEU A 90 1.93 12.53 3.74
CA LEU A 90 2.39 12.29 2.38
C LEU A 90 3.82 12.81 2.20
N SER A 91 4.63 12.07 1.45
CA SER A 91 5.97 12.48 1.04
C SER A 91 6.31 11.89 -0.33
N ASP A 92 7.55 12.09 -0.77
CA ASP A 92 8.14 11.54 -1.99
C ASP A 92 7.53 11.99 -3.33
N GLY A 93 8.32 11.77 -4.38
CA GLY A 93 7.98 12.17 -5.73
C GLY A 93 8.03 13.69 -5.94
N LYS A 94 7.91 14.11 -7.19
CA LYS A 94 8.04 15.54 -7.56
C LYS A 94 6.96 16.43 -6.93
N ASN A 95 5.85 15.85 -6.51
CA ASN A 95 4.72 16.54 -5.89
C ASN A 95 4.61 16.30 -4.37
N GLY A 96 5.55 15.58 -3.75
CA GLY A 96 5.53 15.26 -2.31
C GLY A 96 4.35 14.36 -1.91
N ARG A 97 3.78 13.60 -2.84
CA ARG A 97 2.54 12.82 -2.64
C ARG A 97 2.62 11.40 -3.17
N LEU A 98 3.82 10.87 -3.39
CA LEU A 98 4.02 9.55 -3.98
C LEU A 98 4.10 8.43 -2.94
N GLY A 99 4.39 8.76 -1.68
CA GLY A 99 4.34 7.83 -0.55
C GLY A 99 3.39 8.34 0.52
N LEU A 100 2.58 7.45 1.09
CA LEU A 100 1.85 7.66 2.33
C LEU A 100 2.64 6.97 3.44
N TYR A 101 3.15 7.75 4.38
CA TYR A 101 3.87 7.26 5.54
C TYR A 101 2.93 7.21 6.74
N GLN A 102 3.03 6.16 7.54
CA GLN A 102 2.30 6.05 8.79
C GLN A 102 3.20 5.55 9.92
N VAL A 103 2.91 6.05 11.12
CA VAL A 103 3.46 5.55 12.38
C VAL A 103 2.33 4.88 13.14
N TRP A 104 2.47 3.59 13.38
CA TRP A 104 1.53 2.78 14.13
C TRP A 104 2.14 2.43 15.48
N GLU A 105 1.39 2.60 16.57
CA GLU A 105 1.83 2.29 17.93
C GLU A 105 1.04 1.08 18.46
N PHE A 106 1.75 0.11 19.03
CA PHE A 106 1.12 -1.06 19.63
C PHE A 106 0.38 -0.64 20.91
N VAL A 107 -0.93 -0.89 20.92
CA VAL A 107 -1.84 -0.64 22.04
C VAL A 107 -2.34 -1.98 22.61
N ASP A 108 -2.40 -2.09 23.93
CA ASP A 108 -2.81 -3.31 24.65
C ASP A 108 -4.30 -3.64 24.46
#